data_AF-A0A258ERS0-F1
#
_entry.id   AF-A0A258ERS0-F1
#
_cell.length_a   1.000
_cell.length_b   1.000
_cell.length_c   1.000
_cell.angle_alpha   90.00
_cell.angle_beta   90.00
_cell.angle_gamma   90.00
#
_symmetry.space_group_name_H-M   'P 1'
#
loop_
_entity.id
_entity.type
_entity.pdbx_description
1 polymer ?
#
loop_
_entity_poly.entity_id
_entity_poly.type
_entity_poly.pdbx_seq_one_letter_code
_entity_poly.pdbx_strand_id
1 'polypeptide(L)'
;MTAPPPETIHLADYQPYSHLVGSVDLVFRLDPKATRVTARLALSPNPARPGRHDLRLDGEGLTLLSCKVDGKPVKPGIDDRGMTLPAKALPAGAFLLETEVEIAPDTNTALEGLYMSRAMYCTQCEAQGFRKITYYPDRPDVMSRFKVRVEGDLPVLLSNGNPVAQGPGWAEWDDPWPKPAYLFALVAGDLRAHSDRFTTASGREVALNIWVRPGDEDRCAYAMDSLIRSMRWDEQVYGREYDLDVFNIVAVDDFNMGAMENKGLNIFNARYVLASPETATDEDY
;
A
#
# COMPACT_ATOMS: atom_id res chain seq x y z
N MET A 1 -11.76 -8.05 -28.41
CA MET A 1 -11.57 -9.49 -28.17
C MET A 1 -11.88 -9.72 -26.70
N THR A 2 -12.74 -10.67 -26.35
CA THR A 2 -13.02 -11.01 -24.95
C THR A 2 -11.78 -11.63 -24.34
N ALA A 3 -11.36 -11.16 -23.15
CA ALA A 3 -10.23 -11.72 -22.43
C ALA A 3 -10.44 -13.24 -22.24
N PRO A 4 -9.38 -14.07 -22.39
CA PRO A 4 -9.50 -15.49 -22.10
C PRO A 4 -9.94 -15.69 -20.64
N PRO A 5 -10.70 -16.76 -20.34
CA PRO A 5 -11.15 -17.04 -18.98
C PRO A 5 -9.94 -17.13 -18.02
N PRO A 6 -10.11 -16.73 -16.75
CA PRO A 6 -9.05 -16.85 -15.76
C PRO A 6 -8.61 -18.32 -15.66
N GLU A 7 -7.29 -18.51 -15.72
CA GLU A 7 -6.69 -19.83 -15.59
C GLU A 7 -6.79 -20.30 -14.13
N THR A 8 -7.14 -21.56 -13.92
CA THR A 8 -7.22 -22.11 -12.56
C THR A 8 -5.83 -22.22 -11.98
N ILE A 9 -5.60 -21.59 -10.84
CA ILE A 9 -4.33 -21.66 -10.10
C ILE A 9 -4.43 -22.79 -9.07
N HIS A 10 -3.49 -23.74 -9.10
CA HIS A 10 -3.44 -24.84 -8.14
C HIS A 10 -2.35 -24.61 -7.09
N LEU A 11 -2.68 -24.88 -5.82
CA LEU A 11 -1.70 -24.82 -4.71
C LEU A 11 -0.47 -25.71 -4.96
N ALA A 12 -0.68 -26.87 -5.60
CA ALA A 12 0.39 -27.83 -5.92
C ALA A 12 1.43 -27.27 -6.92
N ASP A 13 1.08 -26.24 -7.68
CA ASP A 13 1.96 -25.61 -8.68
C ASP A 13 2.80 -24.47 -8.09
N TYR A 14 2.72 -24.25 -6.77
CA TYR A 14 3.52 -23.24 -6.09
C TYR A 14 5.01 -23.42 -6.38
N GLN A 15 5.65 -22.33 -6.79
CA GLN A 15 7.10 -22.22 -6.87
C GLN A 15 7.53 -20.88 -6.28
N PRO A 16 8.69 -20.82 -5.58
CA PRO A 16 9.25 -19.56 -5.12
C PRO A 16 9.43 -18.59 -6.28
N TYR A 17 9.21 -17.30 -6.03
CA TYR A 17 9.42 -16.27 -7.04
C TYR A 17 10.89 -16.23 -7.47
N SER A 18 11.17 -15.93 -8.74
CA SER A 18 12.52 -16.07 -9.32
C SER A 18 13.53 -15.04 -8.82
N HIS A 19 13.07 -13.91 -8.29
CA HIS A 19 13.91 -12.82 -7.82
C HIS A 19 13.51 -12.41 -6.41
N LEU A 20 14.47 -12.09 -5.55
CA LEU A 20 14.19 -11.41 -4.29
C LEU A 20 14.05 -9.91 -4.57
N VAL A 21 13.08 -9.27 -3.89
CA VAL A 21 12.93 -7.82 -3.87
C VAL A 21 13.43 -7.33 -2.52
N GLY A 22 14.62 -6.72 -2.50
CA GLY A 22 15.28 -6.30 -1.26
C GLY A 22 14.74 -4.97 -0.71
N SER A 23 14.46 -4.02 -1.60
CA SER A 23 13.84 -2.73 -1.26
C SER A 23 12.98 -2.23 -2.40
N VAL A 24 11.96 -1.44 -2.03
CA VAL A 24 11.02 -0.77 -2.93
C VAL A 24 11.00 0.71 -2.58
N ASP A 25 11.48 1.56 -3.48
CA ASP A 25 11.34 3.01 -3.36
C ASP A 25 10.27 3.49 -4.36
N LEU A 26 9.22 4.12 -3.85
CA LEU A 26 8.09 4.64 -4.63
C LEU A 26 8.03 6.16 -4.55
N VAL A 27 7.77 6.80 -5.68
CA VAL A 27 7.41 8.21 -5.74
C VAL A 27 6.08 8.34 -6.48
N PHE A 28 5.09 8.88 -5.79
CA PHE A 28 3.78 9.21 -6.33
C PHE A 28 3.70 10.69 -6.59
N ARG A 29 3.37 11.09 -7.83
CA ARG A 29 2.94 12.45 -8.14
C ARG A 29 1.46 12.41 -8.43
N LEU A 30 0.67 12.79 -7.44
CA LEU A 30 -0.77 12.65 -7.46
C LEU A 30 -1.40 13.62 -8.46
N ASP A 31 -2.15 13.04 -9.39
CA ASP A 31 -3.08 13.75 -10.27
C ASP A 31 -4.28 12.81 -10.49
N PRO A 32 -5.54 13.30 -10.38
CA PRO A 32 -6.69 12.40 -10.44
C PRO A 32 -6.77 11.65 -11.77
N LYS A 33 -6.27 12.23 -12.87
CA LYS A 33 -6.35 11.70 -14.23
C LYS A 33 -5.06 11.04 -14.69
N ALA A 34 -3.92 11.45 -14.15
CA ALA A 34 -2.60 11.10 -14.66
C ALA A 34 -1.55 11.02 -13.54
N THR A 35 -1.86 10.29 -12.46
CA THR A 35 -0.90 10.05 -11.40
C THR A 35 0.33 9.35 -11.96
N ARG A 36 1.52 9.93 -11.74
CA ARG A 36 2.80 9.29 -12.11
C ARG A 36 3.32 8.49 -10.94
N VAL A 37 3.68 7.24 -11.19
CA VAL A 37 4.30 6.36 -10.20
C VAL A 37 5.68 5.97 -10.69
N THR A 38 6.72 6.44 -10.00
CA THR A 38 8.09 5.93 -10.18
C THR A 38 8.34 4.84 -9.15
N ALA A 39 8.72 3.66 -9.59
CA ALA A 39 9.12 2.55 -8.74
C ALA A 39 10.57 2.16 -9.00
N ARG A 40 11.34 2.00 -7.92
CA ARG A 40 12.71 1.46 -7.94
C ARG A 40 12.74 0.20 -7.11
N LEU A 41 13.04 -0.92 -7.75
CA LEU A 41 13.08 -2.24 -7.13
C LEU A 41 14.53 -2.74 -7.10
N ALA A 42 15.09 -2.93 -5.91
CA ALA A 42 16.37 -3.60 -5.75
C ALA A 42 16.17 -5.11 -5.84
N LEU A 43 16.60 -5.71 -6.95
CA LEU A 43 16.34 -7.10 -7.30
C LEU A 43 17.61 -7.93 -7.23
N SER A 44 17.48 -9.21 -6.88
CA SER A 44 18.56 -10.19 -6.97
C SER A 44 18.02 -11.58 -7.28
N PRO A 45 18.83 -12.51 -7.84
CA PRO A 45 18.40 -13.88 -8.06
C PRO A 45 17.98 -14.55 -6.75
N ASN A 46 16.86 -15.28 -6.75
CA ASN A 46 16.39 -16.00 -5.57
C ASN A 46 17.08 -17.38 -5.45
N PRO A 47 17.87 -17.66 -4.38
CA PRO A 47 18.48 -18.97 -4.18
C PRO A 47 17.47 -20.12 -4.08
N ALA A 48 16.22 -19.85 -3.67
CA ALA A 48 15.15 -20.83 -3.60
C ALA A 48 14.55 -21.19 -4.98
N ARG A 49 14.91 -20.45 -6.05
CA ARG A 49 14.50 -20.70 -7.44
C ARG A 49 15.73 -20.70 -8.36
N PRO A 50 16.59 -21.74 -8.30
CA PRO A 50 17.86 -21.76 -9.01
C PRO A 50 17.66 -21.72 -10.54
N GLY A 51 18.67 -21.21 -11.24
CA GLY A 51 18.66 -21.01 -12.69
C GLY A 51 18.57 -19.55 -13.09
N ARG A 52 18.60 -19.29 -14.40
CA ARG A 52 18.34 -17.95 -14.96
C ARG A 52 16.92 -17.91 -15.49
N HIS A 53 16.11 -17.05 -14.89
CA HIS A 53 14.69 -16.90 -15.20
C HIS A 53 14.43 -15.51 -15.77
N ASP A 54 13.43 -15.39 -16.62
CA ASP A 54 12.91 -14.08 -17.00
C ASP A 54 12.35 -13.38 -15.75
N LEU A 55 12.49 -12.05 -15.71
CA LEU A 55 11.84 -11.25 -14.67
C LEU A 55 10.42 -10.96 -15.14
N ARG A 56 9.45 -11.63 -14.52
CA ARG A 56 8.02 -11.42 -14.75
C ARG A 56 7.45 -10.54 -13.64
N LEU A 57 6.83 -9.43 -14.02
CA LEU A 57 6.17 -8.50 -13.11
C LEU A 57 4.71 -8.36 -13.53
N ASP A 58 3.80 -8.46 -12.57
CA ASP A 58 2.38 -8.23 -12.77
C ASP A 58 2.13 -6.74 -13.02
N GLY A 59 1.16 -6.42 -13.88
CA GLY A 59 0.71 -5.07 -14.15
C GLY A 59 -0.62 -5.07 -14.88
N GLU A 60 -1.54 -4.19 -14.50
CA GLU A 60 -2.87 -4.09 -15.12
C GLU A 60 -3.29 -2.62 -15.25
N GLY A 61 -3.74 -2.21 -16.44
CA GLY A 61 -4.21 -0.84 -16.67
C GLY A 61 -3.12 0.24 -16.58
N LEU A 62 -1.83 -0.14 -16.73
CA LEU A 62 -0.70 0.76 -16.59
C LEU A 62 -0.24 1.34 -17.94
N THR A 63 -0.02 2.65 -18.01
CA THR A 63 0.70 3.25 -19.14
C THR A 63 2.19 3.32 -18.80
N LEU A 64 3.00 2.43 -19.37
CA LEU A 64 4.47 2.45 -19.17
C LEU A 64 5.11 3.64 -19.90
N LEU A 65 5.87 4.45 -19.17
CA LEU A 65 6.57 5.62 -19.69
C LEU A 65 8.07 5.36 -19.85
N SER A 66 8.69 4.73 -18.85
CA SER A 66 10.10 4.39 -18.88
C SER A 66 10.39 3.13 -18.09
N CYS A 67 11.41 2.38 -18.53
CA CYS A 67 11.92 1.18 -17.87
C CYS A 67 13.44 1.16 -18.04
N LYS A 68 14.16 0.99 -16.93
CA LYS A 68 15.62 1.02 -16.89
C LYS A 68 16.15 -0.08 -15.97
N VAL A 69 17.24 -0.71 -16.37
CA VAL A 69 18.03 -1.61 -15.52
C VAL A 69 19.39 -0.98 -15.30
N ASP A 70 19.77 -0.75 -14.04
CA ASP A 70 21.01 -0.05 -13.65
C ASP A 70 21.20 1.28 -14.39
N GLY A 71 20.11 2.05 -14.49
CA GLY A 71 20.08 3.35 -15.18
C GLY A 71 20.08 3.28 -16.71
N LYS A 72 20.21 2.09 -17.32
CA LYS A 72 20.19 1.90 -18.77
C LYS A 72 18.77 1.61 -19.26
N PRO A 73 18.25 2.34 -20.26
CA PRO A 73 16.94 2.05 -20.83
C PRO A 73 16.84 0.63 -21.38
N VAL A 74 15.76 -0.06 -21.06
CA VAL A 74 15.44 -1.39 -21.58
C VAL A 74 14.01 -1.41 -22.11
N LYS A 75 13.74 -2.29 -23.07
CA LYS A 75 12.39 -2.50 -23.62
C LYS A 75 11.83 -3.83 -23.10
N PRO A 76 10.87 -3.84 -22.17
CA PRO A 76 10.22 -5.07 -21.75
C PRO A 76 9.22 -5.57 -22.82
N GLY A 77 8.93 -6.87 -22.79
CA GLY A 77 7.73 -7.40 -23.44
C GLY A 77 6.53 -7.13 -22.53
N ILE A 78 5.46 -6.54 -23.06
CA ILE A 78 4.24 -6.20 -22.30
C ILE A 78 3.09 -7.03 -22.86
N ASP A 79 2.28 -7.58 -21.96
CA ASP A 79 1.02 -8.24 -22.25
C ASP A 79 -0.08 -7.75 -21.29
N ASP A 80 -1.29 -8.28 -21.44
CA ASP A 80 -2.46 -7.84 -20.66
C ASP A 80 -2.32 -8.11 -19.14
N ARG A 81 -1.34 -8.90 -18.71
CA ARG A 81 -1.12 -9.28 -17.31
C ARG A 81 0.15 -8.67 -16.72
N GLY A 82 0.90 -7.84 -17.47
CA GLY A 82 2.09 -7.17 -16.96
C GLY A 82 3.25 -7.14 -17.95
N MET A 83 4.48 -7.22 -17.43
CA MET A 83 5.69 -7.11 -18.24
C MET A 83 6.73 -8.18 -17.95
N THR A 84 7.57 -8.47 -18.95
CA THR A 84 8.62 -9.48 -18.89
C THR A 84 9.94 -8.92 -19.42
N LEU A 85 11.01 -9.06 -18.64
CA LEU A 85 12.38 -8.82 -19.09
C LEU A 85 13.11 -10.17 -19.25
N PRO A 86 13.65 -10.48 -20.45
CA PRO A 86 14.32 -11.75 -20.69
C PRO A 86 15.55 -11.94 -19.79
N ALA A 87 15.77 -13.14 -19.28
CA ALA A 87 16.89 -13.49 -18.38
C ALA A 87 18.26 -13.11 -18.96
N LYS A 88 18.40 -13.21 -20.30
CA LYS A 88 19.63 -12.85 -21.04
C LYS A 88 19.92 -11.35 -21.05
N ALA A 89 18.93 -10.51 -20.79
CA ALA A 89 19.04 -9.05 -20.74
C ALA A 89 19.24 -8.54 -19.30
N LEU A 90 19.18 -9.42 -18.30
CA LEU A 90 19.33 -9.07 -16.89
C LEU A 90 20.77 -9.31 -16.40
N PRO A 91 21.27 -8.49 -15.47
CA PRO A 91 22.51 -8.77 -14.75
C PRO A 91 22.51 -10.14 -14.07
N ALA A 92 23.70 -10.72 -13.90
CA ALA A 92 23.85 -12.02 -13.24
C ALA A 92 23.60 -11.97 -11.73
N GLY A 93 23.86 -10.82 -11.10
CA GLY A 93 23.73 -10.59 -9.67
C GLY A 93 22.62 -9.60 -9.36
N ALA A 94 22.77 -8.86 -8.27
CA ALA A 94 21.83 -7.80 -7.91
C ALA A 94 21.82 -6.67 -8.95
N PHE A 95 20.65 -6.06 -9.15
CA PHE A 95 20.45 -4.94 -10.06
C PHE A 95 19.28 -4.06 -9.59
N LEU A 96 19.24 -2.83 -10.09
CA LEU A 96 18.15 -1.91 -9.85
C LEU A 96 17.25 -1.84 -11.08
N LEU A 97 15.97 -2.17 -10.91
CA LEU A 97 14.93 -1.88 -11.91
C LEU A 97 14.25 -0.56 -11.55
N GLU A 98 14.24 0.40 -12.46
CA GLU A 98 13.47 1.63 -12.35
C GLU A 98 12.38 1.65 -13.43
N THR A 99 11.13 1.84 -13.02
CA THR A 99 9.99 2.00 -13.93
C THR A 99 9.22 3.26 -13.59
N GLU A 100 8.72 3.95 -14.60
CA GLU A 100 7.75 5.02 -14.43
C GLU A 100 6.49 4.69 -15.22
N VAL A 101 5.35 4.74 -14.55
CA VAL A 101 4.03 4.49 -15.13
C VAL A 101 3.09 5.66 -14.87
N GLU A 102 2.02 5.74 -15.66
CA GLU A 102 0.87 6.62 -15.42
C GLU A 102 -0.38 5.78 -15.20
N ILE A 103 -1.18 6.21 -14.23
CA ILE A 103 -2.48 5.65 -13.86
C ILE A 103 -3.51 6.76 -13.65
N ALA A 104 -4.81 6.44 -13.77
CA ALA A 104 -5.91 7.40 -13.67
C ALA A 104 -6.87 7.06 -12.51
N PRO A 105 -6.60 7.52 -11.26
CA PRO A 105 -7.43 7.23 -10.10
C PRO A 105 -8.91 7.63 -10.22
N ASP A 106 -9.23 8.70 -10.97
CA ASP A 106 -10.58 9.25 -11.10
C ASP A 106 -11.53 8.38 -11.94
N THR A 107 -10.96 7.55 -12.83
CA THR A 107 -11.71 6.60 -13.65
C THR A 107 -11.73 5.18 -13.07
N ASN A 108 -11.05 4.95 -11.94
CA ASN A 108 -10.98 3.65 -11.30
C ASN A 108 -12.22 3.35 -10.45
N THR A 109 -13.28 2.90 -11.11
CA THR A 109 -14.56 2.55 -10.46
C THR A 109 -14.56 1.17 -9.80
N ALA A 110 -13.50 0.38 -9.98
CA ALA A 110 -13.37 -0.94 -9.34
C ALA A 110 -12.98 -0.83 -7.85
N LEU A 111 -12.46 0.32 -7.41
CA LEU A 111 -11.95 0.57 -6.06
C LEU A 111 -10.86 -0.43 -5.65
N GLU A 112 -9.95 -0.73 -6.58
CA GLU A 112 -8.80 -1.63 -6.42
C GLU A 112 -7.55 -0.98 -7.02
N GLY A 113 -6.41 -1.02 -6.34
CA GLY A 113 -5.25 -0.19 -6.64
C GLY A 113 -5.42 1.21 -6.05
N LEU A 114 -4.94 2.25 -6.74
CA LEU A 114 -5.15 3.65 -6.36
C LEU A 114 -6.42 4.20 -7.04
N TYR A 115 -7.31 4.80 -6.26
CA TYR A 115 -8.58 5.33 -6.75
C TYR A 115 -9.02 6.58 -5.97
N MET A 116 -10.06 7.25 -6.46
CA MET A 116 -10.69 8.38 -5.78
C MET A 116 -11.92 7.93 -4.98
N SER A 117 -11.95 8.17 -3.66
CA SER A 117 -13.19 8.22 -2.88
C SER A 117 -13.55 9.68 -2.67
N ARG A 118 -14.52 10.16 -3.46
CA ARG A 118 -14.86 11.58 -3.57
C ARG A 118 -13.62 12.43 -3.91
N ALA A 119 -13.17 13.27 -2.98
CA ALA A 119 -12.03 14.19 -3.17
C ALA A 119 -10.70 13.66 -2.57
N MET A 120 -10.68 12.40 -2.13
CA MET A 120 -9.54 11.78 -1.44
C MET A 120 -8.99 10.62 -2.29
N TYR A 121 -7.67 10.49 -2.34
CA TYR A 121 -6.99 9.32 -2.86
C TYR A 121 -6.96 8.24 -1.79
N CYS A 122 -7.33 7.02 -2.17
CA CYS A 122 -7.27 5.84 -1.31
C CYS A 122 -6.71 4.66 -2.11
N THR A 123 -6.17 3.69 -1.39
CA THR A 123 -5.71 2.44 -1.99
C THR A 123 -6.39 1.24 -1.39
N GLN A 124 -6.66 0.24 -2.21
CA GLN A 124 -7.01 -1.12 -1.79
C GLN A 124 -6.18 -2.11 -2.60
N CYS A 125 -5.24 -2.80 -1.95
CA CYS A 125 -4.29 -3.67 -2.64
C CYS A 125 -4.57 -5.16 -2.45
N GLU A 126 -5.34 -5.56 -1.44
CA GLU A 126 -5.71 -6.97 -1.27
C GLU A 126 -6.82 -7.38 -2.24
N ALA A 127 -6.70 -8.50 -2.96
CA ALA A 127 -5.58 -9.48 -2.90
C ALA A 127 -4.43 -9.19 -3.87
N GLN A 128 -4.75 -8.58 -5.03
CA GLN A 128 -3.84 -8.42 -6.16
C GLN A 128 -4.01 -7.05 -6.82
N GLY A 129 -4.31 -6.02 -6.02
CA GLY A 129 -4.57 -4.66 -6.50
C GLY A 129 -3.31 -3.81 -6.68
N PHE A 130 -2.18 -4.18 -6.07
CA PHE A 130 -0.94 -3.39 -6.20
C PHE A 130 -0.41 -3.37 -7.64
N ARG A 131 -0.67 -4.42 -8.43
CA ARG A 131 -0.37 -4.46 -9.88
C ARG A 131 -1.09 -3.38 -10.71
N LYS A 132 -2.13 -2.74 -10.16
CA LYS A 132 -2.85 -1.61 -10.78
C LYS A 132 -2.20 -0.26 -10.46
N ILE A 133 -1.14 -0.26 -9.66
CA ILE A 133 -0.39 0.95 -9.26
C ILE A 133 0.94 1.02 -10.00
N THR A 134 1.69 -0.08 -10.02
CA THR A 134 2.97 -0.20 -10.73
C THR A 134 3.26 -1.66 -11.05
N TYR A 135 4.29 -1.91 -11.85
CA TYR A 135 4.73 -3.27 -12.13
C TYR A 135 5.45 -3.89 -10.92
N TYR A 136 4.96 -5.02 -10.43
CA TYR A 136 5.47 -5.66 -9.22
C TYR A 136 5.22 -7.18 -9.25
N PRO A 137 6.02 -8.03 -8.57
CA PRO A 137 5.64 -9.43 -8.35
C PRO A 137 4.54 -9.50 -7.28
N ASP A 138 3.31 -9.33 -7.70
CA ASP A 138 2.17 -9.05 -6.83
C ASP A 138 1.59 -10.35 -6.25
N ARG A 139 2.35 -10.90 -5.30
CA ARG A 139 2.12 -12.15 -4.57
C ARG A 139 2.63 -12.04 -3.13
N PRO A 140 1.98 -12.70 -2.16
CA PRO A 140 2.20 -12.42 -0.74
C PRO A 140 3.51 -13.00 -0.16
N ASP A 141 4.15 -13.95 -0.83
CA ASP A 141 5.46 -14.48 -0.40
C ASP A 141 6.64 -13.60 -0.86
N VAL A 142 6.39 -12.52 -1.59
CA VAL A 142 7.40 -11.51 -1.91
C VAL A 142 7.26 -10.33 -0.95
N MET A 143 8.08 -10.35 0.10
CA MET A 143 8.14 -9.30 1.11
C MET A 143 9.33 -8.37 0.85
N SER A 144 9.10 -7.06 0.95
CA SER A 144 10.15 -6.04 0.83
C SER A 144 9.91 -4.90 1.80
N ARG A 145 10.97 -4.16 2.14
CA ARG A 145 10.85 -2.84 2.78
C ARG A 145 10.38 -1.81 1.76
N PHE A 146 9.55 -0.87 2.20
CA PHE A 146 8.98 0.17 1.35
C PHE A 146 9.38 1.55 1.87
N LYS A 147 9.93 2.37 0.98
CA LYS A 147 10.07 3.80 1.17
C LYS A 147 9.18 4.52 0.17
N VAL A 148 8.33 5.41 0.65
CA VAL A 148 7.27 6.03 -0.15
C VAL A 148 7.34 7.53 -0.03
N ARG A 149 7.47 8.21 -1.17
CA ARG A 149 7.30 9.65 -1.29
C ARG A 149 5.97 9.93 -1.97
N VAL A 150 5.15 10.76 -1.35
CA VAL A 150 3.88 11.22 -1.91
C VAL A 150 4.00 12.71 -2.19
N GLU A 151 3.74 13.12 -3.42
CA GLU A 151 3.72 14.52 -3.87
C GLU A 151 2.30 14.87 -4.32
N GLY A 152 1.74 15.97 -3.81
CA GLY A 152 0.40 16.45 -4.15
C GLY A 152 -0.03 17.65 -3.33
N ASP A 153 -1.06 18.35 -3.80
CA ASP A 153 -1.55 19.60 -3.21
C ASP A 153 -2.53 19.41 -2.03
N LEU A 154 -2.72 18.16 -1.59
CA LEU A 154 -3.62 17.83 -0.48
C LEU A 154 -2.91 18.01 0.87
N PRO A 155 -3.63 18.47 1.91
CA PRO A 155 -3.01 18.86 3.18
C PRO A 155 -2.52 17.66 4.00
N VAL A 156 -3.07 16.47 3.79
CA VAL A 156 -2.69 15.24 4.48
C VAL A 156 -2.24 14.21 3.45
N LEU A 157 -1.02 13.69 3.61
CA LEU A 157 -0.36 12.70 2.74
C LEU A 157 0.21 11.56 3.60
N LEU A 158 -0.42 10.38 3.57
CA LEU A 158 -0.12 9.24 4.43
C LEU A 158 0.33 8.03 3.61
N SER A 159 1.25 7.24 4.18
CA SER A 159 1.56 5.89 3.72
C SER A 159 1.98 5.02 4.92
N ASN A 160 2.40 3.77 4.69
CA ASN A 160 2.82 2.85 5.74
C ASN A 160 4.12 3.31 6.42
N GLY A 161 4.33 2.84 7.66
CA GLY A 161 5.58 3.06 8.39
C GLY A 161 5.61 4.39 9.13
N ASN A 162 6.81 4.93 9.29
CA ASN A 162 7.04 6.17 10.05
C ASN A 162 7.23 7.36 9.10
N PRO A 163 6.73 8.56 9.44
CA PRO A 163 7.04 9.78 8.69
C PRO A 163 8.52 10.13 8.90
N VAL A 164 9.27 10.30 7.81
CA VAL A 164 10.73 10.57 7.86
C VAL A 164 11.11 11.95 7.36
N ALA A 165 10.32 12.53 6.45
CA ALA A 165 10.50 13.90 5.99
C ALA A 165 9.20 14.46 5.40
N GLN A 166 9.02 15.77 5.43
CA GLN A 166 7.89 16.44 4.79
C GLN A 166 8.27 17.85 4.36
N GLY A 167 7.55 18.38 3.38
CA GLY A 167 7.68 19.76 2.92
C GLY A 167 6.43 20.22 2.19
N PRO A 168 6.41 21.46 1.66
CA PRO A 168 5.27 21.96 0.90
C PRO A 168 4.94 21.03 -0.27
N GLY A 169 3.74 20.43 -0.25
CA GLY A 169 3.25 19.54 -1.29
C GLY A 169 3.86 18.14 -1.33
N TRP A 170 4.56 17.69 -0.28
CA TRP A 170 5.07 16.30 -0.23
C TRP A 170 5.32 15.75 1.18
N ALA A 171 5.25 14.43 1.33
CA ALA A 171 5.64 13.68 2.53
C ALA A 171 6.40 12.40 2.16
N GLU A 172 7.34 11.99 3.00
CA GLU A 172 8.10 10.75 2.88
C GLU A 172 7.87 9.85 4.09
N TRP A 173 7.68 8.57 3.81
CA TRP A 173 7.39 7.51 4.76
C TRP A 173 8.38 6.34 4.55
N ASP A 174 8.87 5.75 5.63
CA ASP A 174 9.75 4.57 5.63
C ASP A 174 9.14 3.49 6.52
N ASP A 175 8.80 2.35 5.93
CA ASP A 175 8.42 1.15 6.65
C ASP A 175 9.66 0.24 6.84
N PRO A 176 10.17 0.12 8.08
CA PRO A 176 11.36 -0.66 8.35
C PRO A 176 11.12 -2.17 8.21
N TRP A 177 9.86 -2.61 8.20
CA TRP A 177 9.50 -4.02 8.21
C TRP A 177 9.21 -4.54 6.79
N PRO A 178 9.81 -5.66 6.37
CA PRO A 178 9.43 -6.31 5.13
C PRO A 178 7.95 -6.71 5.15
N LYS A 179 7.21 -6.28 4.13
CA LYS A 179 5.80 -6.64 3.95
C LYS A 179 5.50 -7.01 2.49
N PRO A 180 4.49 -7.85 2.24
CA PRO A 180 3.96 -8.04 0.90
C PRO A 180 3.22 -6.80 0.40
N ALA A 181 3.12 -6.67 -0.92
CA ALA A 181 2.53 -5.49 -1.56
C ALA A 181 1.03 -5.30 -1.29
N TYR A 182 0.30 -6.36 -0.93
CA TYR A 182 -1.12 -6.23 -0.58
C TYR A 182 -1.35 -5.38 0.69
N LEU A 183 -0.35 -5.26 1.57
CA LEU A 183 -0.38 -4.42 2.76
C LEU A 183 0.08 -2.97 2.50
N PHE A 184 0.37 -2.61 1.25
CA PHE A 184 0.67 -1.22 0.88
C PHE A 184 -0.58 -0.35 1.00
N ALA A 185 -0.42 0.83 1.61
CA ALA A 185 -1.43 1.87 1.63
C ALA A 185 -0.87 3.25 1.28
N LEU A 186 -1.71 4.03 0.60
CA LEU A 186 -1.56 5.47 0.40
C LEU A 186 -2.91 6.14 0.57
N VAL A 187 -2.93 7.20 1.38
CA VAL A 187 -4.09 8.08 1.52
C VAL A 187 -3.65 9.52 1.36
N ALA A 188 -4.39 10.29 0.57
CA ALA A 188 -4.19 11.73 0.47
C ALA A 188 -5.53 12.46 0.39
N GLY A 189 -5.76 13.47 1.24
CA GLY A 189 -7.05 14.17 1.30
C GLY A 189 -7.07 15.38 2.22
N ASP A 190 -8.20 16.11 2.21
CA ASP A 190 -8.52 17.08 3.26
C ASP A 190 -9.10 16.35 4.47
N LEU A 191 -8.24 16.03 5.44
CA LEU A 191 -8.56 15.19 6.59
C LEU A 191 -8.25 15.90 7.91
N ARG A 192 -8.91 15.46 8.97
CA ARG A 192 -8.73 15.93 10.35
C ARG A 192 -8.41 14.72 11.21
N ALA A 193 -7.41 14.86 12.07
CA ALA A 193 -7.02 13.80 12.99
C ALA A 193 -7.74 13.95 14.32
N HIS A 194 -8.40 12.88 14.77
CA HIS A 194 -8.71 12.65 16.17
C HIS A 194 -7.56 11.84 16.77
N SER A 195 -6.73 12.48 17.59
CA SER A 195 -5.45 11.92 18.05
C SER A 195 -5.45 11.54 19.53
N ASP A 196 -4.75 10.46 19.85
CA ASP A 196 -4.40 10.06 21.22
C ASP A 196 -3.02 9.36 21.21
N ARG A 197 -2.64 8.73 22.32
CA ARG A 197 -1.38 8.00 22.48
C ARG A 197 -1.58 6.69 23.23
N PHE A 198 -0.68 5.75 22.98
CA PHE A 198 -0.58 4.51 23.73
C PHE A 198 0.86 4.27 24.15
N THR A 199 1.09 3.97 25.43
CA THR A 199 2.39 3.51 25.92
C THR A 199 2.36 2.00 26.00
N THR A 200 3.27 1.36 25.27
CA THR A 200 3.37 -0.11 25.26
C THR A 200 3.96 -0.67 26.54
N ALA A 201 3.89 -1.99 26.70
CA ALA A 201 4.47 -2.72 27.83
C ALA A 201 5.98 -2.47 28.01
N SER A 202 6.74 -2.26 26.92
CA SER A 202 8.18 -1.92 27.00
C SER A 202 8.45 -0.42 27.19
N GLY A 203 7.42 0.42 27.18
CA GLY A 203 7.51 1.88 27.35
C GLY A 203 7.67 2.67 26.04
N ARG A 204 7.38 2.07 24.88
CA ARG A 204 7.31 2.81 23.61
C ARG A 204 6.05 3.67 23.60
N GLU A 205 6.21 4.94 23.28
CA GLU A 205 5.09 5.84 22.97
C GLU A 205 4.67 5.66 21.51
N VAL A 206 3.40 5.35 21.29
CA VAL A 206 2.78 5.20 19.97
C VAL A 206 1.77 6.32 19.78
N ALA A 207 1.94 7.12 18.73
CA ALA A 207 0.94 8.11 18.33
C ALA A 207 -0.24 7.42 17.63
N LEU A 208 -1.46 7.67 18.09
CA LEU A 208 -2.67 7.11 17.49
C LEU A 208 -3.44 8.22 16.77
N ASN A 209 -3.85 7.99 15.52
CA ASN A 209 -4.65 8.96 14.78
C ASN A 209 -5.79 8.27 14.04
N ILE A 210 -7.01 8.78 14.24
CA ILE A 210 -8.16 8.47 13.40
C ILE A 210 -8.40 9.67 12.49
N TRP A 211 -8.17 9.48 11.19
CA TRP A 211 -8.31 10.47 10.16
C TRP A 211 -9.70 10.38 9.54
N VAL A 212 -10.42 11.50 9.61
CA VAL A 212 -11.78 11.63 9.08
C VAL A 212 -11.92 12.90 8.27
N ARG A 213 -13.03 13.05 7.54
CA ARG A 213 -13.32 14.29 6.82
C ARG A 213 -13.76 15.39 7.80
N PRO A 214 -13.64 16.67 7.41
CA PRO A 214 -14.18 17.77 8.19
C PRO A 214 -15.68 17.57 8.49
N GLY A 215 -16.04 17.68 9.76
CA GLY A 215 -17.40 17.47 10.28
C GLY A 215 -17.64 16.11 10.95
N ASP A 216 -16.70 15.16 10.84
CA ASP A 216 -16.83 13.80 11.39
C ASP A 216 -16.03 13.60 12.70
N GLU A 217 -15.28 14.61 13.16
CA GLU A 217 -14.32 14.52 14.27
C GLU A 217 -14.95 14.07 15.59
N ASP A 218 -16.17 14.54 15.88
CA ASP A 218 -16.88 14.26 17.13
C ASP A 218 -17.40 12.83 17.24
N ARG A 219 -17.25 12.01 16.19
CA ARG A 219 -17.75 10.62 16.11
C ARG A 219 -16.64 9.57 16.22
N CYS A 220 -15.41 9.98 16.52
CA CYS A 220 -14.23 9.11 16.53
C CYS A 220 -13.88 8.51 17.91
N ALA A 221 -14.45 9.05 18.99
CA ALA A 221 -14.02 8.75 20.35
C ALA A 221 -14.11 7.25 20.69
N TYR A 222 -15.18 6.59 20.25
CA TYR A 222 -15.37 5.16 20.52
C TYR A 222 -14.39 4.28 19.75
N ALA A 223 -14.09 4.61 18.48
CA ALA A 223 -13.10 3.90 17.70
C ALA A 223 -11.68 4.06 18.32
N MET A 224 -11.35 5.24 18.86
CA MET A 224 -10.07 5.47 19.53
C MET A 224 -9.96 4.62 20.81
N ASP A 225 -11.00 4.62 21.65
CA ASP A 225 -11.04 3.77 22.84
C ASP A 225 -10.92 2.27 22.48
N SER A 226 -11.61 1.84 21.43
CA SER A 226 -11.54 0.45 20.94
C SER A 226 -10.14 0.07 20.45
N LEU A 227 -9.44 0.97 19.76
CA LEU A 227 -8.04 0.77 19.36
C LEU A 227 -7.13 0.59 20.59
N ILE A 228 -7.23 1.49 21.58
CA ILE A 228 -6.45 1.42 22.82
C ILE A 228 -6.74 0.14 23.60
N ARG A 229 -8.02 -0.27 23.69
CA ARG A 229 -8.40 -1.55 24.32
C ARG A 229 -7.81 -2.73 23.57
N SER A 230 -7.80 -2.70 22.23
CA SER A 230 -7.24 -3.76 21.40
C SER A 230 -5.73 -3.92 21.62
N MET A 231 -4.97 -2.82 21.57
CA MET A 231 -3.53 -2.84 21.83
C MET A 231 -3.22 -3.38 23.22
N ARG A 232 -3.93 -2.90 24.25
CA ARG A 232 -3.74 -3.36 25.64
C ARG A 232 -4.07 -4.84 25.81
N TRP A 233 -5.14 -5.31 25.17
CA TRP A 233 -5.57 -6.69 25.27
C TRP A 233 -4.56 -7.63 24.61
N ASP A 234 -4.02 -7.28 23.45
CA ASP A 234 -3.02 -8.10 22.74
C ASP A 234 -1.71 -8.22 23.54
N GLU A 235 -1.29 -7.16 24.22
CA GLU A 235 -0.18 -7.20 25.17
C GLU A 235 -0.46 -8.12 26.37
N GLN A 236 -1.65 -8.02 26.97
CA GLN A 236 -1.99 -8.78 28.18
C GLN A 236 -2.24 -10.26 27.92
N VAL A 237 -2.88 -10.59 26.80
CA VAL A 237 -3.33 -11.95 26.50
C VAL A 237 -2.30 -12.71 25.68
N TYR A 238 -1.65 -12.06 24.72
CA TYR A 238 -0.73 -12.71 23.78
C TYR A 238 0.71 -12.20 23.86
N GLY A 239 1.00 -11.20 24.68
CA GLY A 239 2.34 -10.61 24.78
C GLY A 239 2.78 -9.96 23.48
N ARG A 240 1.85 -9.36 22.73
CA ARG A 240 2.12 -8.72 21.43
C ARG A 240 2.10 -7.21 21.58
N GLU A 241 3.26 -6.63 21.34
CA GLU A 241 3.49 -5.20 21.43
C GLU A 241 3.56 -4.59 20.02
N TYR A 242 3.05 -3.37 19.86
CA TYR A 242 3.11 -2.64 18.60
C TYR A 242 4.53 -2.16 18.26
N ASP A 243 4.88 -2.19 16.97
CA ASP A 243 6.27 -2.14 16.49
C ASP A 243 6.63 -0.91 15.64
N LEU A 244 5.72 0.07 15.53
CA LEU A 244 5.93 1.36 14.86
C LEU A 244 5.65 2.52 15.83
N ASP A 245 6.00 3.74 15.41
CA ASP A 245 5.85 4.95 16.24
C ASP A 245 4.48 5.62 16.04
N VAL A 246 3.77 5.25 14.99
CA VAL A 246 2.42 5.75 14.67
C VAL A 246 1.50 4.62 14.24
N PHE A 247 0.23 4.70 14.66
CA PHE A 247 -0.87 3.87 14.16
C PHE A 247 -1.95 4.80 13.61
N ASN A 248 -2.17 4.74 12.29
CA ASN A 248 -3.19 5.54 11.62
C ASN A 248 -4.38 4.66 11.21
N ILE A 249 -5.59 5.17 11.43
CA ILE A 249 -6.83 4.68 10.84
C ILE A 249 -7.39 5.78 9.96
N VAL A 250 -7.82 5.49 8.74
CA VAL A 250 -8.52 6.43 7.87
C VAL A 250 -9.94 5.92 7.63
N ALA A 251 -10.94 6.73 7.93
CA ALA A 251 -12.34 6.44 7.62
C ALA A 251 -12.70 6.93 6.21
N VAL A 252 -13.23 6.04 5.38
CA VAL A 252 -13.63 6.30 3.99
C VAL A 252 -15.07 5.84 3.74
N ASP A 253 -15.83 6.55 2.92
CA ASP A 253 -17.21 6.13 2.59
C ASP A 253 -17.24 5.03 1.53
N ASP A 254 -16.42 5.18 0.49
CA ASP A 254 -16.41 4.29 -0.67
C ASP A 254 -15.34 3.21 -0.47
N PHE A 255 -15.72 2.13 0.20
CA PHE A 255 -14.87 0.98 0.47
C PHE A 255 -15.64 -0.32 0.24
N ASN A 256 -15.14 -1.18 -0.64
CA ASN A 256 -15.78 -2.45 -0.98
C ASN A 256 -15.84 -3.42 0.21
N MET A 257 -14.85 -3.36 1.09
CA MET A 257 -14.74 -4.20 2.29
C MET A 257 -15.14 -3.42 3.54
N GLY A 258 -15.10 -4.08 4.71
CA GLY A 258 -15.34 -3.39 5.97
C GLY A 258 -14.13 -2.59 6.45
N ALA A 259 -12.97 -3.22 6.45
CA ALA A 259 -11.70 -2.61 6.82
C ALA A 259 -10.55 -3.35 6.12
N MET A 260 -9.37 -2.73 6.10
CA MET A 260 -8.13 -3.30 5.57
C MET A 260 -6.97 -3.01 6.53
N GLU A 261 -6.17 -4.03 6.80
CA GLU A 261 -5.11 -4.07 7.82
C GLU A 261 -3.73 -3.59 7.34
N ASN A 262 -3.70 -2.65 6.39
CA ASN A 262 -2.44 -2.14 5.86
C ASN A 262 -1.52 -1.65 7.00
N LYS A 263 -0.27 -2.13 7.01
CA LYS A 263 0.65 -1.98 8.15
C LYS A 263 0.82 -0.49 8.55
N GLY A 264 0.31 -0.13 9.73
CA GLY A 264 0.38 1.23 10.30
C GLY A 264 -0.54 2.28 9.67
N LEU A 265 -1.35 1.92 8.66
CA LEU A 265 -2.30 2.80 7.98
C LEU A 265 -3.55 2.01 7.58
N ASN A 266 -4.34 1.60 8.57
CA ASN A 266 -5.57 0.90 8.29
C ASN A 266 -6.58 1.82 7.58
N ILE A 267 -7.32 1.26 6.62
CA ILE A 267 -8.39 1.96 5.92
C ILE A 267 -9.70 1.25 6.25
N PHE A 268 -10.66 2.00 6.77
CA PHE A 268 -11.94 1.48 7.25
C PHE A 268 -13.09 2.12 6.48
N ASN A 269 -14.12 1.35 6.19
CA ASN A 269 -15.42 1.93 5.87
C ASN A 269 -15.89 2.75 7.07
N ALA A 270 -16.31 3.99 6.84
CA ALA A 270 -16.72 4.93 7.88
C ALA A 270 -17.79 4.38 8.82
N ARG A 271 -18.62 3.43 8.34
CA ARG A 271 -19.60 2.70 9.15
C ARG A 271 -18.98 2.02 10.39
N TYR A 272 -17.74 1.55 10.30
CA TYR A 272 -17.06 0.84 11.38
C TYR A 272 -16.15 1.75 12.23
N VAL A 273 -16.24 3.08 12.04
CA VAL A 273 -15.42 4.06 12.76
C VAL A 273 -16.28 5.13 13.41
N LEU A 274 -17.26 5.66 12.69
CA LEU A 274 -18.03 6.82 13.12
C LEU A 274 -19.24 6.39 13.95
N ALA A 275 -19.22 6.68 15.25
CA ALA A 275 -20.32 6.38 16.17
C ALA A 275 -20.71 7.62 16.99
N SER A 276 -22.02 7.86 17.12
CA SER A 276 -22.59 8.83 18.05
C SER A 276 -23.90 8.30 18.63
N PRO A 277 -24.31 8.69 19.85
CA PRO A 277 -25.54 8.18 20.48
C PRO A 277 -26.80 8.45 19.67
N GLU A 278 -26.78 9.49 18.83
CA GLU A 278 -27.90 9.90 17.98
C GLU A 278 -28.02 9.06 16.70
N THR A 279 -26.92 8.47 16.23
CA THR A 279 -26.87 7.80 14.91
C THR A 279 -26.45 6.34 14.93
N ALA A 280 -25.82 5.86 16.02
CA ALA A 280 -25.30 4.50 16.16
C ALA A 280 -26.16 3.71 17.17
N THR A 281 -26.41 2.44 16.85
CA THR A 281 -27.09 1.49 17.74
C THR A 281 -26.10 0.78 18.65
N ASP A 282 -26.60 0.06 19.67
CA ASP A 282 -25.74 -0.77 20.53
C ASP A 282 -24.96 -1.83 19.75
N GLU A 283 -25.43 -2.26 18.57
CA GLU A 283 -24.70 -3.21 17.72
C GLU A 283 -23.55 -2.54 16.95
N ASP A 284 -23.63 -1.22 16.73
CA ASP A 284 -22.58 -0.44 16.06
C ASP A 284 -21.46 0.00 17.03
N TYR A 285 -21.72 -0.02 18.36
CA TYR A 285 -20.73 0.21 19.42
C TYR A 285 -20.03 -1.09 19.82
#